data_AF-A0A975C3D7-F1
#
_entry.id   AF-A0A975C3D7-F1
#
_cell.length_a   1.000
_cell.length_b   1.000
_cell.length_c   1.000
_cell.angle_alpha   90.00
_cell.angle_beta   90.00
_cell.angle_gamma   90.00
#
_symmetry.space_group_name_H-M   'P 1'
#
loop_
_entity.id
_entity.type
_entity.pdbx_description
1 polymer ?
#
loop_
_entity_poly.entity_id
_entity_poly.type
_entity_poly.pdbx_seq_one_letter_code
_entity_poly.pdbx_strand_id
1 'polypeptide(L)'
;MTPGFDPLDGGDQAELLVLLETPAPGPAEDRIVSMDNPTGTSRNLRRAIMGSRLDRRRLLIWNTVPWLRSGVSRPLRTGEIAAGVAATASLVARLPRLKAAIVCGRVAGQAAPSLKAAFPEVRLIPAPHPSPIYINTDPSHRGRLDEAFEAAARLLDEPIASAERSI
;
A
#
# COMPACT_ATOMS: atom_id res chain seq x y z
N MET A 1 -1.13 13.70 -13.46
CA MET A 1 -1.28 12.35 -14.04
C MET A 1 -1.13 11.33 -12.93
N THR A 2 -2.01 10.34 -12.90
CA THR A 2 -2.02 9.27 -11.92
C THR A 2 -1.13 8.11 -12.40
N PRO A 3 -0.26 7.51 -11.56
CA PRO A 3 0.48 6.31 -11.89
C PRO A 3 -0.41 5.16 -12.35
N GLY A 4 0.12 4.35 -13.26
CA GLY A 4 -0.46 3.04 -13.58
C GLY A 4 -0.22 2.03 -12.46
N PHE A 5 -1.05 0.99 -12.44
CA PHE A 5 -0.80 -0.21 -11.65
C PHE A 5 0.21 -1.10 -12.36
N ASP A 6 0.90 -1.92 -11.58
CA ASP A 6 1.76 -2.95 -12.12
C ASP A 6 0.93 -4.10 -12.69
N PRO A 7 1.10 -4.47 -13.97
CA PRO A 7 0.32 -5.56 -14.58
C PRO A 7 0.66 -6.95 -14.02
N LEU A 8 1.73 -7.09 -13.24
CA LEU A 8 2.12 -8.33 -12.59
C LEU A 8 1.55 -8.46 -11.16
N ASP A 9 0.97 -7.39 -10.63
CA ASP A 9 0.25 -7.39 -9.35
C ASP A 9 -1.15 -8.01 -9.51
N GLY A 10 -1.88 -8.17 -8.41
CA GLY A 10 -3.18 -8.86 -8.39
C GLY A 10 -4.32 -8.16 -9.13
N GLY A 11 -4.13 -6.91 -9.58
CA GLY A 11 -5.19 -6.13 -10.22
C GLY A 11 -6.44 -6.03 -9.34
N ASP A 12 -7.60 -6.32 -9.92
CA ASP A 12 -8.89 -6.35 -9.20
C ASP A 12 -9.06 -7.56 -8.26
N GLN A 13 -8.22 -8.60 -8.41
CA GLN A 13 -8.22 -9.78 -7.54
C GLN A 13 -7.33 -9.62 -6.30
N ALA A 14 -6.69 -8.46 -6.13
CA ALA A 14 -5.83 -8.21 -4.98
C ALA A 14 -6.59 -8.35 -3.65
N GLU A 15 -6.01 -9.10 -2.73
CA GLU A 15 -6.49 -9.27 -1.36
C GLU A 15 -5.82 -8.31 -0.37
N LEU A 16 -4.67 -7.74 -0.75
CA LEU A 16 -3.88 -6.81 0.03
C LEU A 16 -3.56 -5.52 -0.74
N LEU A 17 -3.82 -4.37 -0.14
CA LEU A 17 -3.36 -3.08 -0.62
C LEU A 17 -2.11 -2.64 0.15
N VAL A 18 -1.01 -2.36 -0.53
CA VAL A 18 0.18 -1.72 0.06
C VAL A 18 0.14 -0.24 -0.27
N LEU A 19 -0.19 0.58 0.72
CA LEU A 19 -0.42 2.02 0.53
C LEU A 19 0.82 2.83 0.97
N LEU A 20 1.45 3.48 -0.01
CA LEU A 20 2.61 4.36 0.13
C LEU A 20 2.19 5.84 0.20
N GLU A 21 3.16 6.74 0.34
CA GLU A 21 2.90 8.19 0.45
C GLU A 21 2.61 8.84 -0.90
N THR A 22 3.63 8.97 -1.74
CA THR A 22 3.58 9.66 -3.04
C THR A 22 4.47 8.93 -4.05
N PRO A 23 4.19 9.07 -5.36
CA PRO A 23 5.09 8.61 -6.39
C PRO A 23 6.49 9.24 -6.22
N ALA A 24 7.53 8.45 -6.47
CA ALA A 24 8.89 8.97 -6.48
C ALA A 24 9.04 10.05 -7.57
N PRO A 25 9.82 11.12 -7.33
CA PRO A 25 10.13 12.12 -8.34
C PRO A 25 11.01 11.49 -9.43
N GLY A 26 10.69 11.78 -10.70
CA GLY A 26 11.53 11.36 -11.83
C GLY A 26 10.75 11.15 -13.14
N PRO A 27 11.47 11.04 -14.27
CA PRO A 27 10.89 10.73 -15.57
C PRO A 27 10.66 9.22 -15.67
N ALA A 28 9.70 8.68 -14.93
CA ALA A 28 9.22 7.34 -15.25
C ALA A 28 8.35 7.45 -16.52
N GLU A 29 8.75 6.79 -17.61
CA GLU A 29 8.02 6.80 -18.89
C GLU A 29 6.63 6.18 -18.71
N ASP A 30 6.55 5.04 -18.03
CA ASP A 30 5.29 4.29 -17.85
C ASP A 30 4.52 4.69 -16.59
N ARG A 31 5.18 5.43 -15.67
CA ARG A 31 4.64 5.89 -14.38
C ARG A 31 3.92 4.79 -13.60
N ILE A 32 4.46 3.58 -13.56
CA ILE A 32 3.90 2.47 -12.80
C ILE A 32 4.47 2.45 -11.38
N VAL A 33 3.61 2.26 -10.36
CA VAL A 33 4.07 1.96 -9.00
C VAL A 33 4.33 0.46 -8.89
N SER A 34 5.60 0.09 -8.68
CA SER A 34 6.05 -1.30 -8.74
C SER A 34 7.12 -1.62 -7.71
N MET A 35 7.10 -2.85 -7.20
CA MET A 35 8.22 -3.44 -6.44
C MET A 35 9.46 -3.72 -7.31
N ASP A 36 9.32 -3.63 -8.65
CA ASP A 36 10.39 -3.84 -9.61
C ASP A 36 11.09 -2.56 -10.06
N ASN A 37 10.56 -1.39 -9.70
CA ASN A 37 11.21 -0.12 -10.01
C ASN A 37 12.64 -0.11 -9.43
N PRO A 38 13.63 0.49 -10.13
CA PRO A 38 15.03 0.51 -9.70
C PRO A 38 15.28 1.54 -8.57
N THR A 39 14.44 1.52 -7.54
CA THR A 39 14.52 2.41 -6.38
C THR A 39 14.81 1.62 -5.11
N GLY A 40 15.39 2.28 -4.11
CA GLY A 40 15.60 1.63 -2.82
C GLY A 40 14.29 1.32 -2.08
N THR A 41 13.23 2.12 -2.28
CA THR A 41 11.88 1.85 -1.75
C THR A 41 11.34 0.53 -2.29
N SER A 42 11.38 0.35 -3.62
CA SER A 42 10.93 -0.87 -4.29
C SER A 42 11.75 -2.09 -3.89
N ARG A 43 13.07 -1.94 -3.71
CA ARG A 43 13.94 -3.01 -3.18
C ARG A 43 13.54 -3.45 -1.78
N ASN A 44 13.23 -2.50 -0.90
CA ASN A 44 12.79 -2.79 0.47
C ASN A 44 11.42 -3.46 0.50
N LEU A 45 10.47 -2.99 -0.33
CA LEU A 45 9.17 -3.63 -0.52
C LEU A 45 9.33 -5.07 -1.01
N ARG A 46 10.09 -5.28 -2.09
CA ARG A 46 10.36 -6.63 -2.63
C ARG A 46 10.91 -7.55 -1.54
N ARG A 47 11.85 -7.07 -0.72
CA ARG A 47 12.42 -7.91 0.35
C ARG A 47 11.38 -8.27 1.41
N ALA A 48 10.51 -7.34 1.82
CA ALA A 48 9.46 -7.62 2.79
C ALA A 48 8.41 -8.60 2.22
N ILE A 49 7.93 -8.37 0.99
CA ILE A 49 6.97 -9.24 0.28
C ILE A 49 7.51 -10.67 0.15
N MET A 50 8.74 -10.82 -0.34
CA MET A 50 9.37 -12.13 -0.50
C MET A 50 9.64 -12.80 0.85
N GLY A 51 10.03 -12.03 1.86
CA GLY A 51 10.27 -12.52 3.22
C GLY A 51 9.02 -13.09 3.88
N SER A 52 7.87 -12.46 3.67
CA SER A 52 6.58 -12.93 4.17
C SER A 52 5.91 -13.99 3.28
N ARG A 53 6.58 -14.41 2.18
CA ARG A 53 6.06 -15.39 1.21
C ARG A 53 4.71 -15.01 0.59
N LEU A 54 4.42 -13.71 0.51
CA LEU A 54 3.21 -13.23 -0.16
C LEU A 54 3.38 -13.39 -1.67
N ASP A 55 2.44 -14.07 -2.32
CA ASP A 55 2.35 -14.04 -3.78
C ASP A 55 1.98 -12.62 -4.22
N ARG A 56 2.80 -12.06 -5.12
CA ARG A 56 2.57 -10.75 -5.75
C ARG A 56 1.17 -10.63 -6.35
N ARG A 57 0.60 -11.72 -6.87
CA ARG A 57 -0.76 -11.74 -7.42
C ARG A 57 -1.86 -11.52 -6.38
N ARG A 58 -1.53 -11.53 -5.10
CA ARG A 58 -2.47 -11.24 -4.00
C ARG A 58 -2.40 -9.80 -3.52
N LEU A 59 -1.45 -9.01 -3.99
CA LEU A 59 -1.28 -7.62 -3.55
C LEU A 59 -1.40 -6.63 -4.69
N LEU A 60 -1.65 -5.38 -4.32
CA LEU A 60 -1.61 -4.21 -5.18
C LEU A 60 -0.85 -3.10 -4.46
N ILE A 61 0.10 -2.46 -5.13
CA ILE A 61 0.82 -1.30 -4.56
C ILE A 61 0.16 -0.01 -5.04
N TRP A 62 -0.05 0.95 -4.13
CA TRP A 62 -0.65 2.24 -4.46
C TRP A 62 -0.04 3.38 -3.66
N ASN A 63 -0.26 4.62 -4.07
CA ASN A 63 0.13 5.83 -3.33
C ASN A 63 -1.09 6.56 -2.81
N THR A 64 -1.05 7.00 -1.55
CA THR A 64 -2.12 7.77 -0.90
C THR A 64 -2.41 9.05 -1.66
N VAL A 65 -1.37 9.74 -2.13
CA VAL A 65 -1.49 10.88 -3.05
C VAL A 65 -0.94 10.43 -4.40
N PRO A 66 -1.78 9.84 -5.28
CA PRO A 66 -1.32 9.13 -6.45
C PRO A 66 -1.08 10.07 -7.63
N TRP A 67 -0.55 11.27 -7.42
CA TRP A 67 -0.17 12.14 -8.53
C TRP A 67 1.18 12.77 -8.27
N LEU A 68 1.90 12.98 -9.35
CA LEU A 68 3.13 13.76 -9.30
C LEU A 68 2.82 15.19 -8.91
N ARG A 69 3.69 15.75 -8.08
CA ARG A 69 3.63 17.13 -7.65
C ARG A 69 4.56 17.93 -8.55
N SER A 70 4.03 18.97 -9.16
CA SER A 70 4.83 19.94 -9.92
C SER A 70 5.47 20.95 -8.96
N GLY A 71 6.73 21.31 -9.22
CA GLY A 71 7.45 22.36 -8.49
C GLY A 71 8.32 21.85 -7.34
N VAL A 72 8.72 22.77 -6.47
CA VAL A 72 9.70 22.53 -5.41
C VAL A 72 9.16 21.53 -4.38
N SER A 73 10.04 20.65 -3.89
CA SER A 73 9.73 19.73 -2.80
C SER A 73 9.25 20.50 -1.57
N ARG A 74 8.02 20.24 -1.14
CA ARG A 74 7.41 20.81 0.06
C ARG A 74 6.54 19.77 0.76
N PRO A 75 6.16 19.93 2.04
CA PRO A 75 5.19 19.06 2.68
C PRO A 75 3.85 18.99 1.92
N LEU A 76 3.17 17.85 2.02
CA LEU A 76 1.80 17.69 1.54
C LEU A 76 0.84 18.53 2.38
N ARG A 77 -0.08 19.20 1.71
CA ARG A 77 -1.17 19.96 2.34
C ARG A 77 -2.31 19.01 2.69
N THR A 78 -3.07 19.34 3.74
CA THR A 78 -4.25 18.57 4.16
C THR A 78 -5.23 18.31 3.00
N GLY A 79 -5.49 19.30 2.15
CA GLY A 79 -6.35 19.13 0.98
C GLY A 79 -5.82 18.16 -0.08
N GLU A 80 -4.49 18.08 -0.27
CA GLU A 80 -3.88 17.12 -1.20
C GLU A 80 -4.03 15.69 -0.67
N ILE A 81 -3.84 15.51 0.64
CA ILE A 81 -4.01 14.23 1.32
C ILE A 81 -5.49 13.81 1.26
N ALA A 82 -6.42 14.70 1.60
CA ALA A 82 -7.85 14.42 1.53
C ALA A 82 -8.32 13.99 0.13
N ALA A 83 -7.86 14.69 -0.90
CA ALA A 83 -8.17 14.32 -2.29
C ALA A 83 -7.57 12.95 -2.66
N GLY A 84 -6.35 12.66 -2.22
CA GLY A 84 -5.69 11.37 -2.50
C GLY A 84 -6.38 10.19 -1.79
N VAL A 85 -6.81 10.43 -0.56
CA VAL A 85 -7.61 9.47 0.23
C VAL A 85 -8.95 9.18 -0.47
N ALA A 86 -9.64 10.20 -0.98
CA ALA A 86 -10.89 10.01 -1.74
C ALA A 86 -10.66 9.18 -3.03
N ALA A 87 -9.54 9.42 -3.72
CA ALA A 87 -9.15 8.62 -4.89
C ALA A 87 -8.83 7.17 -4.51
N THR A 88 -8.15 6.95 -3.38
CA THR A 88 -7.86 5.60 -2.85
C THR A 88 -9.16 4.87 -2.49
N ALA A 89 -10.15 5.55 -1.93
CA ALA A 89 -11.45 4.94 -1.66
C ALA A 89 -12.15 4.48 -2.94
N SER A 90 -12.12 5.29 -4.00
CA SER A 90 -12.69 4.92 -5.30
C SER A 90 -11.99 3.70 -5.93
N LEU A 91 -10.69 3.51 -5.65
CA LEU A 91 -9.95 2.31 -6.04
C LEU A 91 -10.41 1.09 -5.24
N VAL A 92 -10.46 1.19 -3.91
CA VAL A 92 -10.79 0.06 -3.02
C VAL A 92 -12.18 -0.49 -3.32
N ALA A 93 -13.14 0.36 -3.70
CA ALA A 93 -14.47 -0.07 -4.15
C ALA A 93 -14.46 -1.03 -5.36
N ARG A 94 -13.34 -1.13 -6.08
CA ARG A 94 -13.14 -2.02 -7.25
C ARG A 94 -12.30 -3.26 -6.92
N LEU A 95 -11.94 -3.46 -5.65
CA LEU A 95 -11.15 -4.59 -5.19
C LEU A 95 -12.04 -5.54 -4.37
N PRO A 96 -12.90 -6.35 -5.02
CA PRO A 96 -13.91 -7.17 -4.35
C PRO A 96 -13.32 -8.21 -3.38
N ARG A 97 -12.02 -8.50 -3.48
CA ARG A 97 -11.31 -9.48 -2.64
C ARG A 97 -10.45 -8.84 -1.55
N LEU A 98 -10.44 -7.51 -1.43
CA LEU A 98 -9.58 -6.82 -0.49
C LEU A 98 -9.94 -7.17 0.96
N LYS A 99 -8.98 -7.74 1.68
CA LYS A 99 -9.10 -8.11 3.10
C LYS A 99 -8.30 -7.18 4.02
N ALA A 100 -7.15 -6.70 3.54
CA ALA A 100 -6.24 -5.90 4.34
C ALA A 100 -5.57 -4.76 3.55
N ALA A 101 -5.10 -3.76 4.28
CA ALA A 101 -4.24 -2.71 3.76
C ALA A 101 -3.06 -2.44 4.69
N ILE A 102 -1.84 -2.54 4.18
CA ILE A 102 -0.64 -2.05 4.87
C ILE A 102 -0.50 -0.55 4.59
N VAL A 103 -0.53 0.27 5.63
CA VAL A 103 -0.39 1.74 5.53
C VAL A 103 1.03 2.17 5.90
N CYS A 104 1.84 2.50 4.89
CA CYS A 104 3.27 2.77 5.03
C CYS A 104 3.57 4.24 5.32
N GLY A 105 4.02 4.52 6.55
CA GLY A 105 4.48 5.84 6.97
C GLY A 105 3.35 6.79 7.35
N ARG A 106 3.75 8.01 7.75
CA ARG A 106 2.86 8.99 8.37
C ARG A 106 1.74 9.44 7.45
N VAL A 107 2.04 9.74 6.18
CA VAL A 107 1.02 10.24 5.25
C VAL A 107 0.00 9.16 4.90
N ALA A 108 0.44 7.93 4.62
CA ALA A 108 -0.49 6.83 4.40
C ALA A 108 -1.32 6.54 5.66
N GLY A 109 -0.74 6.66 6.85
CA GLY A 109 -1.46 6.55 8.11
C GLY A 109 -2.59 7.59 8.28
N GLN A 110 -2.49 8.77 7.66
CA GLN A 110 -3.57 9.77 7.69
C GLN A 110 -4.80 9.32 6.88
N ALA A 111 -4.66 8.38 5.95
CA ALA A 111 -5.77 7.78 5.24
C ALA A 111 -6.59 6.83 6.12
N ALA A 112 -6.03 6.33 7.23
CA ALA A 112 -6.62 5.24 8.00
C ALA A 112 -8.05 5.52 8.50
N PRO A 113 -8.39 6.69 9.09
CA PRO A 113 -9.76 6.95 9.53
C PRO A 113 -10.77 6.92 8.38
N SER A 114 -10.44 7.54 7.25
CA SER A 114 -11.30 7.57 6.06
C SER A 114 -11.42 6.21 5.39
N LEU A 115 -10.31 5.46 5.29
CA LEU A 115 -10.31 4.08 4.79
C LEU A 115 -11.16 3.18 5.68
N LYS A 116 -11.07 3.33 7.00
CA LYS A 116 -11.87 2.54 7.93
C LYS A 116 -13.36 2.88 7.87
N ALA A 117 -13.69 4.15 7.70
CA ALA A 117 -15.08 4.58 7.53
C ALA A 117 -15.69 4.11 6.21
N ALA A 118 -14.92 4.16 5.11
CA ALA A 118 -15.36 3.74 3.79
C ALA A 118 -15.36 2.20 3.61
N PHE A 119 -14.43 1.51 4.27
CA PHE A 119 -14.26 0.05 4.17
C PHE A 119 -14.05 -0.56 5.56
N PRO A 120 -15.11 -0.69 6.37
CA PRO A 120 -15.03 -1.21 7.74
C PRO A 120 -14.46 -2.63 7.82
N GLU A 121 -14.70 -3.44 6.80
CA GLU A 121 -14.26 -4.83 6.69
C GLU A 121 -12.73 -4.95 6.50
N VAL A 122 -12.10 -3.94 5.89
CA VAL A 122 -10.67 -3.97 5.55
C VAL A 122 -9.84 -3.77 6.82
N ARG A 123 -8.89 -4.69 7.04
CA ARG A 123 -7.97 -4.64 8.18
C ARG A 123 -6.77 -3.76 7.86
N LEU A 124 -6.62 -2.67 8.61
CA LEU A 124 -5.51 -1.72 8.44
C LEU A 124 -4.32 -2.16 9.30
N ILE A 125 -3.15 -2.28 8.68
CA ILE A 125 -1.90 -2.70 9.30
C ILE A 125 -0.88 -1.55 9.16
N PRO A 126 -0.55 -0.82 10.24
CA PRO A 126 0.42 0.26 10.16
C PRO A 126 1.84 -0.29 9.98
N ALA A 127 2.60 0.32 9.08
CA ALA A 127 4.00 -0.02 8.85
C ALA A 127 4.85 1.25 8.68
N PRO A 128 6.15 1.21 8.97
CA PRO A 128 7.04 2.31 8.61
C PRO A 128 7.18 2.44 7.08
N HIS A 129 7.54 3.63 6.59
CA HIS A 129 7.66 3.85 5.14
C HIS A 129 8.91 3.12 4.60
N PRO A 130 8.83 2.36 3.47
CA PRO A 130 9.93 1.53 2.96
C PRO A 130 11.15 2.29 2.40
N SER A 131 11.21 3.61 2.56
CA SER A 131 12.29 4.43 1.98
C SER A 131 13.63 4.10 2.65
N PRO A 132 14.73 3.97 1.90
CA PRO A 132 16.07 3.72 2.45
C PRO A 132 16.50 4.76 3.47
N ILE A 133 16.10 6.02 3.31
CA ILE A 133 16.45 7.12 4.22
C ILE A 133 15.86 6.94 5.62
N TYR A 134 14.94 5.98 5.80
CA TYR A 134 14.29 5.67 7.07
C TYR A 134 14.47 4.19 7.47
N ILE A 135 14.20 3.23 6.58
CA ILE A 135 14.29 1.80 6.92
C ILE A 135 15.72 1.34 7.17
N ASN A 136 16.70 1.89 6.46
CA ASN A 136 18.06 1.41 6.55
C ASN A 136 18.85 2.11 7.68
N THR A 137 18.21 3.00 8.45
CA THR A 137 18.87 3.73 9.54
C THR A 137 18.84 2.97 10.85
N ASP A 138 17.88 2.04 11.04
CA ASP A 138 17.71 1.28 12.27
C ASP A 138 17.08 -0.10 11.97
N PRO A 139 17.68 -1.23 12.44
CA PRO A 139 17.12 -2.56 12.26
C PRO A 139 15.69 -2.74 12.79
N SER A 140 15.27 -1.99 13.81
CA SER A 140 13.91 -2.03 14.34
C SER A 140 12.87 -1.48 13.36
N HIS A 141 13.22 -0.46 12.56
CA HIS A 141 12.34 0.05 11.50
C HIS A 141 12.10 -1.03 10.44
N ARG A 142 13.17 -1.75 10.11
CA ARG A 142 13.13 -2.88 9.20
C ARG A 142 12.26 -4.01 9.75
N GLY A 143 12.48 -4.41 11.00
CA GLY A 143 11.70 -5.46 11.67
C GLY A 143 10.20 -5.15 11.66
N ARG A 144 9.81 -3.93 11.99
CA ARG A 144 8.39 -3.50 11.97
C ARG A 144 7.76 -3.51 10.58
N LEU A 145 8.54 -3.27 9.52
CA LEU A 145 8.05 -3.43 8.15
C LEU A 145 7.82 -4.91 7.84
N ASP A 146 8.79 -5.76 8.13
CA ASP A 146 8.70 -7.20 7.90
C ASP A 146 7.52 -7.81 8.70
N GLU A 147 7.36 -7.45 9.98
CA GLU A 147 6.23 -7.86 10.85
C GLU A 147 4.86 -7.50 10.25
N ALA A 148 4.74 -6.33 9.63
CA ALA A 148 3.48 -5.90 9.00
C ALA A 148 3.13 -6.78 7.79
N PHE A 149 4.13 -7.14 6.97
CA PHE A 149 3.93 -8.04 5.83
C PHE A 149 3.62 -9.47 6.27
N GLU A 150 4.27 -9.95 7.33
CA GLU A 150 3.95 -11.26 7.92
C GLU A 150 2.55 -11.30 8.54
N ALA A 151 2.13 -10.23 9.22
CA ALA A 151 0.79 -10.12 9.76
C ALA A 151 -0.27 -10.11 8.65
N ALA A 152 -0.02 -9.39 7.55
CA ALA A 152 -0.87 -9.43 6.38
C ALA A 152 -0.94 -10.85 5.80
N ALA A 153 0.20 -11.51 5.58
CA ALA A 153 0.24 -12.88 5.06
C ALA A 153 -0.63 -13.84 5.88
N ARG A 154 -0.46 -13.85 7.20
CA ARG A 154 -1.27 -14.68 8.11
C ARG A 154 -2.76 -14.40 7.96
N LEU A 155 -3.16 -13.13 7.92
CA LEU A 155 -4.55 -12.72 7.77
C LEU A 155 -5.15 -13.16 6.44
N LEU A 156 -4.39 -13.09 5.35
CA LEU A 156 -4.88 -13.52 4.05
C LEU A 156 -5.07 -15.04 3.94
N ASP A 157 -4.31 -15.81 4.73
CA ASP A 157 -4.37 -17.27 4.80
C ASP A 157 -5.39 -17.79 5.82
N GLU A 158 -5.96 -16.91 6.67
CA GLU A 158 -7.08 -17.27 7.52
C GLU A 158 -8.26 -17.74 6.64
N PRO A 159 -8.83 -18.93 6.91
CA PRO A 159 -10.03 -19.37 6.22
C PRO A 159 -11.13 -18.33 6.42
N ILE A 160 -11.85 -17.99 5.35
CA ILE A 160 -13.06 -17.17 5.46
C ILE A 160 -13.96 -17.89 6.47
N ALA A 161 -14.24 -17.24 7.60
CA ALA A 161 -15.24 -17.74 8.53
C ALA A 161 -16.51 -17.98 7.72
N SER A 162 -16.87 -19.25 7.54
CA SER A 162 -18.02 -19.64 6.75
C SER A 162 -19.20 -18.88 7.32
N ALA A 163 -19.74 -17.91 6.56
CA ALA A 163 -21.02 -17.32 6.89
C ALA A 163 -21.98 -18.50 7.02
N GLU A 164 -22.48 -18.73 8.23
CA GLU A 164 -23.49 -19.74 8.50
C GLU A 164 -24.60 -19.53 7.47
N ARG A 165 -24.71 -20.45 6.52
CA ARG A 165 -25.87 -20.55 5.66
C ARG A 165 -27.00 -21.06 6.56
N SER A 166 -27.67 -20.13 7.23
CA SER A 166 -29.07 -20.30 7.60
C SER A 166 -29.89 -19.58 6.55
N ILE A 167 -30.48 -20.35 5.64
CA ILE A 167 -31.92 -20.57 5.43
C ILE A 167 -32.04 -21.60 4.30
#